data_AF-A0A2Z6CV95-F1
#
_entry.id   AF-A0A2Z6CV95-F1
#
_cell.length_a   1.000
_cell.length_b   1.000
_cell.length_c   1.000
_cell.angle_alpha   90.00
_cell.angle_beta   90.00
_cell.angle_gamma   90.00
#
_symmetry.space_group_name_H-M   'P 1'
#
loop_
_entity.id
_entity.type
_entity.pdbx_description
1 polymer ?
#
loop_
_entity_poly.entity_id
_entity_poly.type
_entity_poly.pdbx_seq_one_letter_code
_entity_poly.pdbx_strand_id
1 'polypeptide(L)'
;MDLSNITTLHNLEAAFGGESMANRKYLFFAKVASKLGFADLAKLFRETAEQETEHAFAHFQLLHPELVVEDPAALTDEQKKQIVSRCLSLAIEGETYEYTTMYPEFAAAAQSDRDNPAAAEFLKQAQESGEHADTFREAAHRFGLLKFIENYHADRYTEALEVLNGGQAVTRVASDDPQTRKWICRQCSMIYDPVAGDPDSGIAPGTPFEDIPDDWQCPICGATKKTFKPLEEKVAA
;
A
#
# COMPACT_ATOMS: atom_id res chain seq x y z
N MET A 1 19.68 4.03 -5.39
CA MET A 1 19.27 5.37 -4.94
C MET A 1 19.03 5.29 -3.45
N ASP A 2 19.34 6.34 -2.68
CA ASP A 2 19.11 6.35 -1.23
C ASP A 2 17.76 7.04 -0.93
N LEU A 3 16.70 6.23 -0.79
CA LEU A 3 15.35 6.72 -0.49
C LEU A 3 15.18 7.15 0.97
N SER A 4 16.18 6.94 1.84
CA SER A 4 16.18 7.54 3.18
C SER A 4 16.35 9.06 3.14
N ASN A 5 16.77 9.62 1.99
CA ASN A 5 16.70 11.05 1.74
C ASN A 5 15.25 11.47 1.47
N ILE A 6 14.58 11.89 2.54
CA ILE A 6 13.19 12.35 2.57
C ILE A 6 12.90 13.39 1.48
N THR A 7 13.83 14.30 1.18
CA THR A 7 13.61 15.31 0.14
C THR A 7 13.57 14.71 -1.25
N THR A 8 14.44 13.75 -1.55
CA THR A 8 14.44 13.06 -2.83
C THR A 8 13.20 12.19 -2.99
N LEU A 9 12.76 11.50 -1.93
CA LEU A 9 11.53 10.72 -1.91
C LEU A 9 10.32 11.58 -2.28
N HIS A 10 10.09 12.69 -1.55
CA HIS A 10 8.98 13.60 -1.83
C HIS A 10 9.03 14.20 -3.24
N ASN A 11 10.23 14.49 -3.76
CA ASN A 11 10.37 15.01 -5.11
C ASN A 11 9.96 13.97 -6.17
N LEU A 12 10.27 12.70 -5.94
CA LEU A 12 9.87 11.61 -6.84
C LEU A 12 8.37 11.34 -6.80
N GLU A 13 7.76 11.35 -5.61
CA GLU A 13 6.30 11.25 -5.45
C GLU A 13 5.59 12.42 -6.13
N ALA A 14 6.08 13.64 -5.93
CA ALA A 14 5.53 14.83 -6.58
C ALA A 14 5.69 14.77 -8.11
N ALA A 15 6.81 14.27 -8.62
CA ALA A 15 7.01 14.06 -10.05
C ALA A 15 6.06 13.00 -10.61
N PHE A 16 5.94 11.84 -9.94
CA PHE A 16 4.99 10.78 -10.31
C PHE A 16 3.55 11.30 -10.36
N GLY A 17 3.11 12.06 -9.33
CA GLY A 17 1.80 12.70 -9.31
C GLY A 17 1.63 13.75 -10.40
N GLY A 18 2.67 14.56 -10.64
CA GLY A 18 2.71 15.57 -11.70
C GLY A 18 2.51 14.99 -13.10
N GLU A 19 3.27 13.96 -13.44
CA GLU A 19 3.18 13.27 -14.74
C GLU A 19 1.85 12.52 -14.90
N SER A 20 1.36 11.92 -13.81
CA SER A 20 0.03 11.29 -13.79
C SER A 20 -1.09 12.30 -14.08
N MET A 21 -1.03 13.50 -13.50
CA MET A 21 -1.97 14.59 -13.80
C MET A 21 -1.82 15.09 -15.24
N ALA A 22 -0.59 15.22 -15.75
CA ALA A 22 -0.32 15.63 -17.12
C ALA A 22 -0.94 14.66 -18.14
N ASN A 23 -0.71 13.36 -17.96
CA ASN A 23 -1.33 12.30 -18.76
C ASN A 23 -2.86 12.44 -18.83
N ARG A 24 -3.54 12.54 -17.66
CA ARG A 24 -5.01 12.60 -17.61
C ARG A 24 -5.55 13.87 -18.26
N LYS A 25 -4.87 15.01 -18.10
CA LYS A 25 -5.21 16.26 -18.80
C LYS A 25 -5.07 16.12 -20.31
N TYR A 26 -3.97 15.58 -20.81
CA TYR A 26 -3.75 15.46 -22.25
C TYR A 26 -4.73 14.50 -22.92
N LEU A 27 -5.10 13.39 -22.27
CA LEU A 27 -6.18 12.53 -22.76
C LEU A 27 -7.53 13.26 -22.82
N PHE A 28 -7.82 14.13 -21.86
CA PHE A 28 -9.02 14.97 -21.90
C PHE A 28 -8.93 16.02 -23.03
N PHE A 29 -7.81 16.68 -23.20
CA PHE A 29 -7.58 17.65 -24.28
C PHE A 29 -7.70 16.99 -25.66
N ALA A 30 -7.22 15.76 -25.82
CA ALA A 30 -7.42 14.98 -27.03
C ALA A 30 -8.91 14.78 -27.35
N LYS A 31 -9.73 14.45 -26.35
CA LYS A 31 -11.19 14.33 -26.52
C LYS A 31 -11.81 15.65 -26.97
N VAL A 32 -11.39 16.77 -26.37
CA VAL A 32 -11.86 18.12 -26.74
C VAL A 32 -11.46 18.46 -28.18
N ALA A 33 -10.19 18.35 -28.51
CA ALA A 33 -9.65 18.65 -29.84
C ALA A 33 -10.32 17.80 -30.93
N SER A 34 -10.56 16.51 -30.65
CA SER A 34 -11.28 15.60 -31.57
C SER A 34 -12.71 16.07 -31.82
N LYS A 35 -13.46 16.43 -30.77
CA LYS A 35 -14.84 16.95 -30.90
C LYS A 35 -14.93 18.25 -31.69
N LEU A 36 -13.86 19.05 -31.69
CA LEU A 36 -13.77 20.32 -32.40
C LEU A 36 -13.20 20.17 -33.83
N GLY A 37 -12.90 18.95 -34.27
CA GLY A 37 -12.39 18.67 -35.63
C GLY A 37 -10.88 18.81 -35.80
N PHE A 38 -10.11 19.02 -34.73
CA PHE A 38 -8.65 19.12 -34.77
C PHE A 38 -8.00 17.74 -34.59
N ALA A 39 -8.12 16.88 -35.59
CA ALA A 39 -7.69 15.48 -35.51
C ALA A 39 -6.18 15.31 -35.23
N ASP A 40 -5.33 16.08 -35.89
CA ASP A 40 -3.88 15.99 -35.72
C ASP A 40 -3.44 16.45 -34.31
N LEU A 41 -4.04 17.52 -33.80
CA LEU A 41 -3.78 17.98 -32.43
C LEU A 41 -4.27 16.98 -31.39
N ALA A 42 -5.44 16.35 -31.62
CA ALA A 42 -5.93 15.28 -30.77
C ALA A 42 -5.04 14.03 -30.79
N LYS A 43 -4.34 13.78 -31.90
CA LYS A 43 -3.33 12.72 -32.01
C LYS A 43 -2.09 13.09 -31.20
N LEU A 44 -1.57 14.30 -31.38
CA LEU A 44 -0.42 14.81 -30.63
C LEU A 44 -0.66 14.70 -29.12
N PHE A 45 -1.81 15.15 -28.61
CA PHE A 45 -2.12 15.03 -27.18
C PHE A 45 -2.13 13.59 -26.67
N ARG A 46 -2.57 12.61 -27.47
CA ARG A 46 -2.53 11.19 -27.07
C ARG A 46 -1.10 10.66 -27.04
N GLU A 47 -0.31 10.97 -28.06
CA GLU A 47 1.10 10.59 -28.12
C GLU A 47 1.90 11.21 -26.95
N THR A 48 1.65 12.47 -26.60
CA THR A 48 2.27 13.09 -25.42
C THR A 48 1.77 12.46 -24.13
N ALA A 49 0.49 12.12 -24.00
CA ALA A 49 -0.01 11.41 -22.82
C ALA A 49 0.69 10.05 -22.64
N GLU A 50 0.96 9.31 -23.72
CA GLU A 50 1.75 8.08 -23.68
C GLU A 50 3.17 8.35 -23.17
N GLN A 51 3.82 9.44 -23.60
CA GLN A 51 5.14 9.84 -23.08
C GLN A 51 5.12 10.15 -21.58
N GLU A 52 4.11 10.90 -21.08
CA GLU A 52 4.01 11.17 -19.63
C GLU A 52 3.73 9.89 -18.82
N THR A 53 3.16 8.86 -19.45
CA THR A 53 3.02 7.54 -18.81
C THR A 53 4.40 6.93 -18.57
N GLU A 54 5.29 6.96 -19.56
CA GLU A 54 6.65 6.46 -19.42
C GLU A 54 7.47 7.27 -18.42
N HIS A 55 7.30 8.60 -18.36
CA HIS A 55 7.92 9.43 -17.33
C HIS A 55 7.44 9.07 -15.92
N ALA A 56 6.11 8.92 -15.73
CA ALA A 56 5.55 8.48 -14.47
C ALA A 56 6.10 7.11 -14.06
N PHE A 57 6.16 6.15 -14.99
CA PHE A 57 6.74 4.83 -14.71
C PHE A 57 8.21 4.90 -14.34
N ALA A 58 9.02 5.73 -15.01
CA ALA A 58 10.42 5.91 -14.65
C ALA A 58 10.59 6.41 -13.20
N HIS A 59 9.75 7.36 -12.75
CA HIS A 59 9.74 7.82 -11.36
C HIS A 59 9.25 6.73 -10.40
N PHE A 60 8.19 5.99 -10.76
CA PHE A 60 7.65 4.92 -9.92
C PHE A 60 8.64 3.76 -9.76
N GLN A 61 9.42 3.43 -10.78
CA GLN A 61 10.50 2.44 -10.70
C GLN A 61 11.63 2.86 -9.75
N LEU A 62 11.88 4.17 -9.61
CA LEU A 62 12.84 4.69 -8.63
C LEU A 62 12.31 4.63 -7.20
N LEU A 63 11.00 4.82 -7.01
CA LEU A 63 10.30 4.68 -5.73
C LEU A 63 10.20 3.22 -5.30
N HIS A 64 9.91 2.33 -6.25
CA HIS A 64 9.68 0.89 -6.02
C HIS A 64 10.60 0.01 -6.88
N PRO A 65 11.93 0.06 -6.67
CA PRO A 65 12.87 -0.74 -7.45
C PRO A 65 12.64 -2.24 -7.29
N GLU A 66 12.02 -2.69 -6.20
CA GLU A 66 11.64 -4.08 -5.95
C GLU A 66 10.58 -4.62 -6.93
N LEU A 67 9.86 -3.73 -7.62
CA LEU A 67 8.85 -4.11 -8.61
C LEU A 67 9.39 -4.22 -10.04
N VAL A 68 10.64 -3.81 -10.27
CA VAL A 68 11.23 -3.79 -11.61
C VAL A 68 11.56 -5.22 -12.05
N VAL A 69 10.96 -5.65 -13.16
CA VAL A 69 11.20 -6.95 -13.79
C VAL A 69 11.92 -6.76 -15.12
N GLU A 70 13.24 -6.92 -15.14
CA GLU A 70 14.04 -6.82 -16.37
C GLU A 70 13.93 -8.08 -17.25
N ASP A 71 14.05 -9.26 -16.64
CA ASP A 71 13.89 -10.55 -17.31
C ASP A 71 12.96 -11.47 -16.49
N PRO A 72 11.69 -11.63 -16.88
CA PRO A 72 10.76 -12.51 -16.18
C PRO A 72 11.15 -13.99 -16.28
N ALA A 73 11.96 -14.40 -17.26
CA ALA A 73 12.42 -15.78 -17.39
C ALA A 73 13.51 -16.14 -16.36
N ALA A 74 14.27 -15.13 -15.89
CA ALA A 74 15.28 -15.29 -14.85
C ALA A 74 14.70 -15.43 -13.43
N LEU A 75 13.43 -15.06 -13.24
CA LEU A 75 12.76 -15.11 -11.94
C LEU A 75 12.19 -16.50 -11.64
N THR A 76 12.40 -16.96 -10.41
CA THR A 76 11.67 -18.11 -9.86
C THR A 76 10.19 -17.79 -9.67
N ASP A 77 9.35 -18.83 -9.58
CA ASP A 77 7.92 -18.64 -9.30
C ASP A 77 7.67 -17.95 -7.95
N GLU A 78 8.56 -18.15 -6.97
CA GLU A 78 8.45 -17.49 -5.67
C GLU A 78 8.75 -15.99 -5.77
N GLN A 79 9.81 -15.59 -6.49
CA GLN A 79 10.11 -14.17 -6.72
C GLN A 79 8.99 -13.48 -7.51
N LYS A 80 8.45 -14.14 -8.53
CA LYS A 80 7.29 -13.62 -9.29
C LYS A 80 6.10 -13.38 -8.37
N LYS A 81 5.80 -14.33 -7.48
CA LYS A 81 4.74 -14.16 -6.48
C LYS A 81 5.02 -12.99 -5.57
N GLN A 82 6.23 -12.86 -5.01
CA GLN A 82 6.59 -11.76 -4.12
C GLN A 82 6.38 -10.38 -4.76
N ILE A 83 6.80 -10.22 -6.02
CA ILE A 83 6.61 -8.95 -6.76
C ILE A 83 5.13 -8.65 -6.94
N VAL A 84 4.33 -9.61 -7.43
CA VAL A 84 2.87 -9.41 -7.60
C VAL A 84 2.17 -9.20 -6.25
N SER A 85 2.69 -9.80 -5.18
CA SER A 85 2.22 -9.59 -3.81
C SER A 85 2.39 -8.14 -3.38
N ARG A 86 3.55 -7.55 -3.67
CA ARG A 86 3.82 -6.15 -3.35
C ARG A 86 2.93 -5.22 -4.17
N CYS A 87 2.70 -5.50 -5.44
CA CYS A 87 1.73 -4.73 -6.25
C CYS A 87 0.32 -4.74 -5.64
N LEU A 88 -0.17 -5.91 -5.21
CA LEU A 88 -1.48 -6.03 -4.56
C LEU A 88 -1.50 -5.31 -3.20
N SER A 89 -0.40 -5.34 -2.46
CA SER A 89 -0.28 -4.64 -1.17
C SER A 89 -0.36 -3.13 -1.37
N LEU A 90 0.40 -2.56 -2.32
CA LEU A 90 0.35 -1.14 -2.69
C LEU A 90 -1.06 -0.69 -3.12
N ALA A 91 -1.78 -1.53 -3.87
CA ALA A 91 -3.16 -1.23 -4.25
C ALA A 91 -4.09 -1.19 -3.03
N ILE A 92 -3.96 -2.13 -2.10
CA ILE A 92 -4.75 -2.13 -0.85
C ILE A 92 -4.38 -0.94 0.03
N GLU A 93 -3.09 -0.61 0.14
CA GLU A 93 -2.55 0.53 0.88
C GLU A 93 -3.17 1.84 0.37
N GLY A 94 -3.12 2.08 -0.95
CA GLY A 94 -3.71 3.25 -1.59
C GLY A 94 -5.23 3.36 -1.37
N GLU A 95 -5.99 2.31 -1.68
CA GLU A 95 -7.44 2.32 -1.48
C GLU A 95 -7.79 2.50 0.01
N THR A 96 -7.05 1.86 0.92
CA THR A 96 -7.28 2.03 2.37
C THR A 96 -7.05 3.46 2.81
N TYR A 97 -5.96 4.10 2.37
CA TYR A 97 -5.72 5.52 2.64
C TYR A 97 -6.86 6.40 2.09
N GLU A 98 -7.32 6.14 0.87
CA GLU A 98 -8.41 6.89 0.25
C GLU A 98 -9.70 6.85 1.07
N TYR A 99 -10.19 5.66 1.45
CA TYR A 99 -11.48 5.55 2.15
C TYR A 99 -11.41 5.77 3.66
N THR A 100 -10.25 5.60 4.31
CA THR A 100 -10.11 5.79 5.78
C THR A 100 -9.64 7.18 6.17
N THR A 101 -8.92 7.88 5.29
CA THR A 101 -8.25 9.15 5.60
C THR A 101 -8.58 10.22 4.59
N MET A 102 -8.13 10.08 3.33
CA MET A 102 -8.15 11.19 2.35
C MET A 102 -9.56 11.71 2.05
N TYR A 103 -10.47 10.85 1.58
CA TYR A 103 -11.82 11.29 1.24
C TYR A 103 -12.65 11.73 2.46
N PRO A 104 -12.57 11.04 3.62
CA PRO A 104 -13.20 11.56 4.85
C PRO A 104 -12.72 12.96 5.23
N GLU A 105 -11.42 13.24 5.17
CA GLU A 105 -10.87 14.58 5.47
C GLU A 105 -11.33 15.62 4.44
N PHE A 106 -11.33 15.28 3.15
CA PHE A 106 -11.80 16.18 2.09
C PHE A 106 -13.29 16.47 2.21
N ALA A 107 -14.10 15.46 2.54
CA ALA A 107 -15.53 15.65 2.81
C ALA A 107 -15.78 16.57 4.01
N ALA A 108 -15.00 16.41 5.09
CA ALA A 108 -15.09 17.27 6.27
C ALA A 108 -14.70 18.73 5.94
N ALA A 109 -13.63 18.93 5.17
CA ALA A 109 -13.21 20.24 4.69
C ALA A 109 -14.28 20.89 3.79
N ALA A 110 -14.81 20.16 2.81
CA ALA A 110 -15.88 20.64 1.94
C ALA A 110 -17.15 21.01 2.72
N GLN A 111 -17.48 20.24 3.77
CA GLN A 111 -18.60 20.54 4.65
C GLN A 111 -18.38 21.83 5.45
N SER A 112 -17.15 22.07 5.92
CA SER A 112 -16.74 23.33 6.58
C SER A 112 -16.88 24.52 5.63
N ASP A 113 -16.50 24.34 4.37
CA ASP A 113 -16.61 25.35 3.31
C ASP A 113 -18.05 25.51 2.77
N ARG A 114 -18.99 24.67 3.24
CA ARG A 114 -20.40 24.60 2.82
C ARG A 114 -20.59 24.20 1.36
N ASP A 115 -19.63 23.48 0.79
CA ASP A 115 -19.73 22.85 -0.54
C ASP A 115 -20.32 21.44 -0.43
N ASN A 116 -21.64 21.38 -0.24
CA ASN A 116 -22.34 20.11 -0.07
C ASN A 116 -22.20 19.17 -1.29
N PRO A 117 -22.21 19.64 -2.56
CA PRO A 117 -21.93 18.78 -3.71
C PRO A 117 -20.54 18.13 -3.65
N ALA A 118 -19.48 18.89 -3.32
CA ALA A 118 -18.13 18.32 -3.20
C ALA A 118 -18.06 17.30 -2.05
N ALA A 119 -18.63 17.61 -0.89
CA ALA A 119 -18.68 16.69 0.24
C ALA A 119 -19.38 15.37 -0.12
N ALA A 120 -20.50 15.43 -0.85
CA ALA A 120 -21.22 14.23 -1.29
C ALA A 120 -20.41 13.39 -2.29
N GLU A 121 -19.67 14.02 -3.20
CA GLU A 121 -18.80 13.31 -4.15
C GLU A 121 -17.66 12.59 -3.41
N PHE A 122 -16.97 13.28 -2.50
CA PHE A 122 -15.89 12.65 -1.72
C PHE A 122 -16.39 11.46 -0.89
N LEU A 123 -17.56 11.57 -0.24
CA LEU A 123 -18.14 10.44 0.51
C LEU A 123 -18.51 9.26 -0.39
N LYS A 124 -18.97 9.52 -1.61
CA LYS A 124 -19.25 8.47 -2.60
C LYS A 124 -17.96 7.79 -3.06
N GLN A 125 -16.91 8.56 -3.34
CA GLN A 125 -15.61 8.00 -3.72
C GLN A 125 -14.96 7.21 -2.56
N ALA A 126 -15.13 7.65 -1.31
CA ALA A 126 -14.71 6.87 -0.14
C ALA A 126 -15.40 5.50 -0.11
N GLN A 127 -16.71 5.44 -0.38
CA GLN A 127 -17.43 4.16 -0.44
C GLN A 127 -16.88 3.26 -1.56
N GLU A 128 -16.74 3.80 -2.78
CA GLU A 128 -16.22 3.04 -3.93
C GLU A 128 -14.80 2.51 -3.68
N SER A 129 -13.94 3.32 -3.06
CA SER A 129 -12.59 2.91 -2.67
C SER A 129 -12.57 1.80 -1.61
N GLY A 130 -13.52 1.82 -0.66
CA GLY A 130 -13.74 0.70 0.26
C GLY A 130 -14.07 -0.62 -0.46
N GLU A 131 -14.91 -0.56 -1.49
CA GLU A 131 -15.27 -1.73 -2.32
C GLU A 131 -14.07 -2.25 -3.13
N HIS A 132 -13.21 -1.36 -3.64
CA HIS A 132 -11.95 -1.74 -4.29
C HIS A 132 -10.99 -2.42 -3.32
N ALA A 133 -10.79 -1.86 -2.12
CA ALA A 133 -9.92 -2.43 -1.10
C ALA A 133 -10.37 -3.86 -0.73
N ASP A 134 -11.67 -4.09 -0.56
CA ASP A 134 -12.21 -5.42 -0.30
C ASP A 134 -11.97 -6.38 -1.47
N THR A 135 -12.15 -5.91 -2.71
CA THR A 135 -11.86 -6.70 -3.92
C THR A 135 -10.39 -7.11 -3.97
N PHE A 136 -9.46 -6.20 -3.67
CA PHE A 136 -8.03 -6.52 -3.65
C PHE A 136 -7.65 -7.43 -2.47
N ARG A 137 -8.28 -7.29 -1.29
CA ARG A 137 -8.10 -8.21 -0.15
C ARG A 137 -8.56 -9.62 -0.50
N GLU A 138 -9.70 -9.77 -1.17
CA GLU A 138 -10.15 -11.07 -1.67
C GLU A 138 -9.15 -11.67 -2.68
N ALA A 139 -8.65 -10.86 -3.61
CA ALA A 139 -7.64 -11.28 -4.56
C ALA A 139 -6.35 -11.73 -3.85
N ALA A 140 -5.89 -10.97 -2.86
CA ALA A 140 -4.73 -11.30 -2.02
C ALA A 140 -4.92 -12.62 -1.26
N HIS A 141 -6.11 -12.85 -0.70
CA HIS A 141 -6.46 -14.13 -0.07
C HIS A 141 -6.39 -15.29 -1.07
N ARG A 142 -7.00 -15.14 -2.25
CA ARG A 142 -7.01 -16.19 -3.29
C ARG A 142 -5.62 -16.47 -3.86
N PHE A 143 -4.78 -15.45 -3.95
CA PHE A 143 -3.41 -15.55 -4.45
C PHE A 143 -2.46 -16.20 -3.42
N GLY A 144 -2.95 -16.46 -2.20
CA GLY A 144 -2.15 -17.06 -1.12
C GLY A 144 -1.18 -16.05 -0.49
N LEU A 145 -1.45 -14.75 -0.59
CA LEU A 145 -0.64 -13.73 0.11
C LEU A 145 -0.84 -13.80 1.62
N LEU A 146 -2.05 -14.17 2.03
CA LEU A 146 -2.35 -14.50 3.41
C LEU A 146 -1.80 -15.89 3.79
N LYS A 147 -1.09 -16.61 2.92
CA LYS A 147 -0.59 -17.96 3.28
C LYS A 147 0.44 -17.92 4.39
N PHE A 148 1.24 -16.86 4.52
CA PHE A 148 2.06 -16.67 5.73
C PHE A 148 1.19 -16.58 6.98
N ILE A 149 0.05 -15.89 6.88
CA ILE A 149 -0.90 -15.73 7.98
C ILE A 149 -1.57 -17.09 8.27
N GLU A 150 -2.08 -17.79 7.25
CA GLU A 150 -2.65 -19.14 7.36
C GLU A 150 -1.63 -20.12 7.94
N ASN A 151 -0.37 -20.09 7.48
CA ASN A 151 0.72 -20.90 8.03
C ASN A 151 1.08 -20.48 9.45
N TYR A 152 1.08 -19.19 9.78
CA TYR A 152 1.31 -18.71 11.15
C TYR A 152 0.23 -19.24 12.08
N HIS A 153 -1.05 -19.18 11.68
CA HIS A 153 -2.15 -19.77 12.43
C HIS A 153 -2.01 -21.30 12.51
N ALA A 154 -1.73 -21.99 11.41
CA ALA A 154 -1.56 -23.44 11.34
C ALA A 154 -0.38 -23.94 12.19
N ASP A 155 0.76 -23.25 12.18
CA ASP A 155 1.93 -23.51 13.01
C ASP A 155 1.56 -23.41 14.49
N ARG A 156 0.84 -22.35 14.90
CA ARG A 156 0.41 -22.21 16.30
C ARG A 156 -0.58 -23.30 16.72
N TYR A 157 -1.46 -23.74 15.84
CA TYR A 157 -2.34 -24.88 16.12
C TYR A 157 -1.58 -26.19 16.20
N THR A 158 -0.58 -26.40 15.33
CA THR A 158 0.27 -27.59 15.34
C THR A 158 1.11 -27.65 16.63
N GLU A 159 1.74 -26.55 17.01
CA GLU A 159 2.48 -26.42 18.27
C GLU A 159 1.58 -26.66 19.49
N ALA A 160 0.38 -26.07 19.49
CA ALA A 160 -0.60 -26.30 20.57
C ALA A 160 -1.01 -27.78 20.65
N LEU A 161 -1.20 -28.44 19.50
CA LEU A 161 -1.52 -29.86 19.43
C LEU A 161 -0.36 -30.74 19.93
N GLU A 162 0.89 -30.40 19.61
CA GLU A 162 2.08 -31.09 20.13
C GLU A 162 2.15 -31.00 21.65
N VAL A 163 1.88 -29.82 22.23
CA VAL A 163 1.82 -29.64 23.69
C VAL A 163 0.70 -30.48 24.30
N LEU A 164 -0.50 -30.49 23.70
CA LEU A 164 -1.62 -31.32 24.15
C LEU A 164 -1.28 -32.83 24.10
N ASN A 165 -0.42 -33.23 23.17
CA ASN A 165 0.07 -34.60 23.03
C ASN A 165 1.30 -34.91 23.90
N GLY A 166 1.66 -34.03 24.84
CA GLY A 166 2.74 -34.25 25.80
C GLY A 166 4.12 -33.73 25.37
N GLY A 167 4.19 -32.97 24.27
CA GLY A 167 5.38 -32.24 23.83
C GLY A 167 5.66 -30.98 24.67
N GLN A 168 6.82 -30.36 24.43
CA GLN A 168 7.19 -29.09 25.05
C GLN A 168 6.68 -27.90 24.24
N ALA A 169 6.29 -26.83 24.93
CA ALA A 169 5.88 -25.58 24.29
C ALA A 169 7.08 -24.91 23.61
N VAL A 170 6.89 -24.47 22.36
CA VAL A 170 7.87 -23.67 21.64
C VAL A 170 7.97 -22.28 22.26
N THR A 171 9.17 -21.89 22.67
CA THR A 171 9.43 -20.53 23.17
C THR A 171 9.45 -19.55 21.99
N ARG A 172 8.59 -18.53 22.07
CA ARG A 172 8.59 -17.39 21.15
C ARG A 172 8.75 -16.12 21.96
N VAL A 173 9.53 -15.18 21.45
CA VAL A 173 9.76 -13.88 22.09
C VAL A 173 9.66 -12.79 21.03
N ALA A 174 9.14 -11.64 21.43
CA ALA A 174 9.28 -10.44 20.63
C ALA A 174 10.69 -9.88 20.82
N SER A 175 11.25 -9.22 19.79
CA SER A 175 12.51 -8.48 19.94
C SER A 175 12.36 -7.45 21.06
N ASP A 176 13.41 -7.26 21.87
CA ASP A 176 13.41 -6.22 22.92
C ASP A 176 13.77 -4.83 22.39
N ASP A 177 14.31 -4.76 21.17
CA ASP A 177 14.76 -3.53 20.53
C ASP A 177 13.61 -2.83 19.77
N PRO A 178 13.16 -1.63 20.19
CA PRO A 178 12.09 -0.89 19.52
C PRO A 178 12.39 -0.55 18.05
N GLN A 179 13.66 -0.46 17.66
CA GLN A 179 14.07 -0.12 16.29
C GLN A 179 13.91 -1.29 15.30
N THR A 180 13.72 -2.50 15.80
CA THR A 180 13.60 -3.71 14.99
C THR A 180 12.43 -4.60 15.39
N ARG A 181 11.72 -4.26 16.48
CA ARG A 181 10.54 -4.98 16.95
C ARG A 181 9.40 -4.80 15.97
N LYS A 182 9.07 -5.89 15.27
CA LYS A 182 7.91 -5.99 14.39
C LYS A 182 6.61 -6.10 15.18
N TRP A 183 5.53 -5.58 14.61
CA TRP A 183 4.19 -5.61 15.20
C TRP A 183 3.22 -6.23 14.23
N ILE A 184 2.31 -7.06 14.74
CA ILE A 184 1.30 -7.75 13.92
C ILE A 184 -0.10 -7.27 14.26
N CYS A 185 -0.87 -6.89 13.24
CA CYS A 185 -2.27 -6.52 13.35
C CYS A 185 -3.09 -7.75 13.76
N ARG A 186 -3.83 -7.71 14.87
CA ARG A 186 -4.66 -8.87 15.28
C ARG A 186 -5.86 -9.13 14.36
N GLN A 187 -6.23 -8.17 13.51
CA GLN A 187 -7.40 -8.27 12.64
C GLN A 187 -7.08 -8.85 11.26
N CYS A 188 -6.01 -8.37 10.61
CA CYS A 188 -5.63 -8.82 9.27
C CYS A 188 -4.23 -9.42 9.19
N SER A 189 -3.49 -9.47 10.31
CA SER A 189 -2.15 -10.03 10.40
C SER A 189 -1.08 -9.35 9.53
N MET A 190 -1.33 -8.12 9.05
CA MET A 190 -0.30 -7.22 8.53
C MET A 190 0.81 -7.04 9.56
N ILE A 191 2.07 -7.07 9.09
CA ILE A 191 3.24 -6.85 9.92
C ILE A 191 3.77 -5.45 9.64
N TYR A 192 3.78 -4.60 10.66
CA TYR A 192 4.56 -3.38 10.67
C TYR A 192 6.01 -3.70 11.03
N ASP A 193 6.94 -3.29 10.18
CA ASP A 193 8.38 -3.37 10.41
C ASP A 193 8.93 -1.94 10.57
N PRO A 194 9.44 -1.57 11.76
CA PRO A 194 10.05 -0.25 11.98
C PRO A 194 11.11 0.11 10.94
N VAL A 195 11.87 -0.87 10.43
CA VAL A 195 12.91 -0.64 9.43
C VAL A 195 12.30 -0.15 8.11
N ALA A 196 11.12 -0.65 7.74
CA ALA A 196 10.41 -0.26 6.53
C ALA A 196 9.56 1.00 6.71
N GLY A 197 8.95 1.19 7.90
CA GLY A 197 7.97 2.25 8.13
C GLY A 197 6.63 1.97 7.43
N ASP A 198 5.85 3.04 7.21
CA ASP A 198 4.62 3.04 6.41
C ASP A 198 4.49 4.40 5.68
N PRO A 199 5.32 4.65 4.64
CA PRO A 199 5.44 5.96 4.00
C PRO A 199 4.13 6.44 3.36
N ASP A 200 3.32 5.53 2.82
CA ASP A 200 2.03 5.85 2.20
C ASP A 200 1.04 6.45 3.19
N SER A 201 1.15 6.07 4.47
CA SER A 201 0.39 6.66 5.58
C SER A 201 1.16 7.74 6.34
N GLY A 202 2.29 8.22 5.81
CA GLY A 202 3.11 9.29 6.39
C GLY A 202 4.10 8.87 7.47
N ILE A 203 4.37 7.57 7.64
CA ILE A 203 5.31 7.05 8.65
C ILE A 203 6.65 6.71 7.99
N ALA A 204 7.70 7.46 8.31
CA ALA A 204 9.01 7.27 7.69
C ALA A 204 9.67 5.92 8.06
N PRO A 205 10.53 5.35 7.18
CA PRO A 205 11.38 4.22 7.53
C PRO A 205 12.26 4.50 8.75
N GLY A 206 12.45 3.50 9.61
CA GLY A 206 13.18 3.62 10.87
C GLY A 206 12.34 4.18 12.03
N THR A 207 11.02 4.28 11.91
CA THR A 207 10.14 4.76 12.99
C THR A 207 9.75 3.59 13.91
N PRO A 208 10.05 3.62 15.21
CA PRO A 208 9.53 2.64 16.16
C PRO A 208 7.99 2.68 16.22
N PHE A 209 7.35 1.53 16.45
CA PHE A 209 5.88 1.47 16.51
C PHE A 209 5.30 2.35 17.63
N GLU A 210 6.02 2.48 18.72
CA GLU A 210 5.69 3.32 19.86
C GLU A 210 5.58 4.81 19.47
N ASP A 211 6.39 5.25 18.49
CA ASP A 211 6.48 6.65 18.04
C ASP A 211 5.45 7.01 16.94
N ILE A 212 4.71 6.02 16.42
CA ILE A 212 3.61 6.25 15.46
C ILE A 212 2.47 7.03 16.14
N PRO A 213 1.78 7.96 15.47
CA PRO A 213 0.58 8.61 15.98
C PRO A 213 -0.54 7.63 16.41
N ASP A 214 -1.33 8.00 17.42
CA ASP A 214 -2.40 7.15 17.97
C ASP A 214 -3.61 6.97 17.03
N ASP A 215 -3.79 7.90 16.11
CA ASP A 215 -4.81 7.91 15.06
C ASP A 215 -4.39 7.14 13.81
N TRP A 216 -3.15 6.65 13.73
CA TRP A 216 -2.71 5.77 12.65
C TRP A 216 -3.57 4.51 12.59
N GLN A 217 -3.93 4.14 11.37
CA GLN A 217 -4.76 2.99 11.04
C GLN A 217 -3.94 1.99 10.23
N CYS A 218 -4.19 0.70 10.44
CA CYS A 218 -3.58 -0.37 9.69
C CYS A 218 -3.80 -0.15 8.18
N PRO A 219 -2.75 -0.03 7.37
CA PRO A 219 -2.88 0.33 5.95
C PRO A 219 -3.51 -0.80 5.12
N ILE A 220 -3.67 -1.99 5.71
CA ILE A 220 -4.31 -3.13 5.05
C ILE A 220 -5.79 -3.25 5.38
N CYS A 221 -6.25 -2.85 6.57
CA CYS A 221 -7.64 -3.13 7.00
C CYS A 221 -8.35 -1.99 7.75
N GLY A 222 -7.70 -0.84 7.93
CA GLY A 222 -8.25 0.30 8.67
C GLY A 222 -8.37 0.11 10.18
N ALA A 223 -7.88 -1.01 10.74
CA ALA A 223 -7.90 -1.23 12.18
C ALA A 223 -7.02 -0.22 12.91
N THR A 224 -7.49 0.30 14.05
CA THR A 224 -6.71 1.25 14.86
C THR A 224 -5.37 0.67 15.34
N LYS A 225 -4.37 1.53 15.60
CA LYS A 225 -3.07 1.16 16.20
C LYS A 225 -3.18 0.18 17.39
N LYS A 226 -4.20 0.32 18.23
CA LYS A 226 -4.46 -0.53 19.41
C LYS A 226 -4.71 -2.01 19.09
N THR A 227 -5.04 -2.33 17.84
CA THR A 227 -5.27 -3.70 17.38
C THR A 227 -3.95 -4.47 17.19
N PHE A 228 -2.81 -3.80 17.17
CA PHE A 228 -1.50 -4.45 17.00
C PHE A 228 -0.98 -5.05 18.31
N LYS A 229 -0.11 -6.05 18.17
CA LYS A 229 0.71 -6.59 19.25
C LYS A 229 2.13 -6.82 18.75
N PRO A 230 3.13 -6.89 19.65
CA PRO A 230 4.46 -7.33 19.26
C PRO A 230 4.39 -8.69 18.56
N LEU A 231 5.08 -8.82 17.43
CA LEU A 231 5.20 -10.09 16.73
C LEU A 231 6.17 -10.97 17.51
N GLU A 232 5.68 -12.14 17.94
CA GLU A 232 6.50 -13.16 18.59
C GLU A 232 7.04 -14.15 17.55
N GLU A 233 8.35 -14.19 17.41
CA GLU A 233 9.05 -15.08 16.49
C GLU A 233 9.64 -16.28 17.25
N LYS A 234 9.87 -17.40 16.56
CA LYS A 234 10.50 -18.58 17.16
C LYS A 234 11.93 -18.21 17.58
N VAL A 235 12.29 -18.52 18.81
CA VAL A 235 13.70 -18.48 19.22
C VAL A 235 14.42 -19.55 18.42
N ALA A 236 15.35 -19.15 17.54
CA ALA A 236 16.24 -20.10 16.89
C ALA A 236 17.06 -20.81 17.99
N ALA A 237 17.06 -22.14 17.96
CA ALA A 237 17.84 -22.96 18.89
C ALA A 237 19.35 -22.84 18.63
#